data_AF-A0A4D4KHZ0-F1
#
_entry.id   AF-A0A4D4KHZ0-F1
#
_cell.length_a   1.000
_cell.length_b   1.000
_cell.length_c   1.000
_cell.angle_alpha   90.00
_cell.angle_beta   90.00
_cell.angle_gamma   90.00
#
_symmetry.space_group_name_H-M   'P 1'
#
loop_
_entity.id
_entity.type
_entity.pdbx_description
1 polymer ?
#
loop_
_entity_poly.entity_id
_entity_poly.type
_entity_poly.pdbx_seq_one_letter_code
_entity_poly.pdbx_strand_id
1 'polypeptide(L)'
;MPGVPGVPGVPGVRQAGLPRMRAAKNHFYRLALPVLSVAPAPAIAPTPAERERLKRMAYGQKTEHRLRMRAQVVLHAAHGRSNARIARETGLHLDTVRTWRNRFAALGLTGLADRKRSGRPPRFTALQVAQVKALACRLPFDAGAPLSHWSCPEPAREAMARDP
;
A
#
# COMPACT_ATOMS: atom_id res chain seq x y z
N MET A 1 -45.95 33.62 -21.13
CA MET A 1 -46.21 33.10 -19.78
C MET A 1 -45.93 31.60 -19.79
N PRO A 2 -45.23 31.00 -18.80
CA PRO A 2 -44.35 31.52 -17.74
C PRO A 2 -42.91 30.96 -17.91
N GLY A 3 -41.81 31.55 -17.43
CA GLY A 3 -41.62 32.18 -16.12
C GLY A 3 -41.27 31.12 -15.07
N VAL A 4 -40.11 30.46 -15.19
CA VAL A 4 -39.68 29.48 -14.17
C VAL A 4 -39.09 30.24 -12.98
N PRO A 5 -39.57 29.99 -11.75
CA PRO A 5 -39.17 30.74 -10.57
C PRO A 5 -37.75 30.39 -10.12
N GLY A 6 -37.02 31.44 -9.72
CA GLY A 6 -35.71 31.33 -9.09
C GLY A 6 -35.79 30.58 -7.77
N VAL A 7 -34.88 29.63 -7.60
CA VAL A 7 -34.73 28.88 -6.36
C VAL A 7 -33.83 29.68 -5.40
N PRO A 8 -34.21 29.88 -4.13
CA PRO A 8 -33.44 30.65 -3.17
C PRO A 8 -32.14 29.96 -2.78
N GLY A 9 -31.09 30.76 -2.64
CA GLY A 9 -29.76 30.35 -2.24
C GLY A 9 -29.74 29.69 -0.86
N VAL A 10 -29.10 28.52 -0.79
CA VAL A 10 -28.78 27.86 0.47
C VAL A 10 -27.51 28.49 1.05
N PRO A 11 -27.52 28.95 2.32
CA PRO A 11 -26.38 29.59 2.95
C PRO A 11 -25.23 28.61 3.19
N GLY A 12 -24.01 29.15 3.02
CA GLY A 12 -22.76 28.41 3.13
C GLY A 12 -22.55 27.74 4.48
N VAL A 13 -22.38 26.43 4.45
CA VAL A 13 -21.76 25.70 5.56
C VAL A 13 -20.25 25.86 5.42
N ARG A 14 -19.70 26.83 6.16
CA ARG A 14 -18.25 26.88 6.44
C ARG A 14 -17.88 25.65 7.26
N GLN A 15 -17.35 24.61 6.62
CA GLN A 15 -16.54 23.64 7.34
C GLN A 15 -15.17 24.28 7.62
N ALA A 16 -15.04 24.83 8.82
CA ALA A 16 -13.75 24.95 9.48
C ALA A 16 -13.30 23.54 9.90
N GLY A 17 -12.04 23.19 9.62
CA GLY A 17 -11.38 22.08 10.30
C GLY A 17 -10.53 21.18 9.41
N LEU A 18 -9.26 21.54 9.27
CA LEU A 18 -8.09 20.82 9.80
C LEU A 18 -6.92 20.88 8.81
N PRO A 19 -5.71 21.27 9.26
CA PRO A 19 -4.54 21.30 8.39
C PRO A 19 -4.22 19.89 7.87
N ARG A 20 -4.03 19.80 6.56
CA ARG A 20 -3.59 18.58 5.85
C ARG A 20 -2.25 18.11 6.40
N MET A 21 -2.26 17.17 7.35
CA MET A 21 -1.08 16.38 7.67
C MET A 21 -0.76 15.47 6.49
N ARG A 22 0.32 15.81 5.79
CA ARG A 22 0.96 14.95 4.80
C ARG A 22 1.39 13.66 5.51
N ALA A 23 0.76 12.53 5.18
CA ALA A 23 1.29 11.22 5.53
C ALA A 23 2.59 11.00 4.74
N ALA A 24 3.71 11.33 5.37
CA ALA A 24 5.05 11.13 4.87
C ALA A 24 5.29 9.63 4.63
N LYS A 25 5.61 9.30 3.37
CA LYS A 25 6.12 7.99 2.99
C LYS A 25 7.53 7.85 3.56
N ASN A 26 7.70 6.90 4.47
CA ASN A 26 8.96 6.30 4.92
C ASN A 26 10.10 7.27 5.27
N HIS A 27 9.92 8.03 6.35
CA HIS A 27 10.99 8.75 7.05
C HIS A 27 11.13 8.25 8.49
N PHE A 28 11.48 6.98 8.66
CA PHE A 28 11.62 6.32 9.96
C PHE A 28 12.85 5.39 9.76
N TYR A 29 14.08 5.68 10.19
CA TYR A 29 14.55 6.36 11.39
C TYR A 29 15.95 6.96 11.14
N ARG A 30 16.11 8.26 11.36
CA ARG A 30 17.43 8.93 11.39
C ARG A 30 17.53 9.76 12.67
N LEU A 31 17.74 9.10 13.81
CA LEU A 31 18.25 9.76 15.01
C LEU A 31 19.22 8.81 15.71
N ALA A 32 20.46 9.28 15.83
CA ALA A 32 21.50 8.67 16.63
C ALA A 32 21.01 8.57 18.09
N LEU A 33 21.11 7.37 18.67
CA LEU A 33 21.00 7.16 20.11
C LEU A 33 22.20 6.31 20.55
N PRO A 34 22.75 6.60 21.74
CA PRO A 34 23.98 5.98 22.22
C PRO A 34 23.75 4.48 22.43
N VAL A 35 24.85 3.72 22.47
CA VAL A 35 24.88 2.26 22.66
C VAL A 35 24.18 1.89 23.98
N LEU A 36 22.86 1.75 23.92
CA LEU A 36 22.04 1.17 24.97
C LEU A 36 22.02 -0.33 24.71
N SER A 37 22.42 -1.09 25.73
CA SER A 37 22.34 -2.55 25.79
C SER A 37 21.02 -3.03 25.17
N VAL A 38 21.14 -3.70 24.01
CA VAL A 38 19.99 -4.23 23.28
C VAL A 38 19.49 -5.42 24.07
N ALA A 39 18.36 -5.27 24.78
CA ALA A 39 17.62 -6.40 25.32
C ALA A 39 17.49 -7.48 24.23
N PRO A 40 17.70 -8.77 24.58
CA PRO A 40 17.68 -9.83 23.58
C PRO A 40 16.34 -9.78 22.85
N ALA A 41 16.39 -9.69 21.52
CA ALA A 41 15.20 -9.68 20.70
C ALA A 41 14.33 -10.89 21.09
N PRO A 42 13.01 -10.73 21.27
CA PRO A 42 12.15 -11.77 21.78
C PRO A 42 12.37 -13.08 21.00
N ALA A 43 12.51 -14.17 21.75
CA ALA A 43 12.73 -15.48 21.18
C ALA A 43 11.51 -15.84 20.33
N ILE A 44 11.69 -15.95 19.02
CA ILE A 44 10.64 -16.41 18.13
C ILE A 44 10.56 -17.92 18.27
N ALA A 45 9.50 -18.40 18.92
CA ALA A 45 9.23 -19.83 19.09
C ALA A 45 8.04 -20.24 18.18
N PRO A 46 8.27 -20.54 16.89
CA PRO A 46 7.21 -21.03 16.02
C PRO A 46 6.78 -22.43 16.49
N THR A 47 5.49 -22.71 16.44
CA THR A 47 4.96 -24.06 16.69
C THR A 47 5.55 -25.06 15.69
N PRO A 48 5.55 -26.37 15.97
CA PRO A 48 6.05 -27.37 15.02
C PRO A 48 5.37 -27.28 13.64
N ALA A 49 4.05 -27.07 13.61
CA ALA A 49 3.29 -26.90 12.37
C ALA A 49 3.71 -25.63 11.59
N GLU A 50 3.96 -24.52 12.29
CA GLU A 50 4.46 -23.29 11.68
C GLU A 50 5.89 -23.45 11.19
N ARG A 51 6.75 -24.13 11.94
CA ARG A 51 8.13 -24.43 11.54
C ARG A 51 8.16 -25.23 10.24
N GLU A 52 7.29 -26.24 10.09
CA GLU A 52 7.18 -27.01 8.84
C GLU A 52 6.67 -26.16 7.68
N ARG A 53 5.68 -25.29 7.91
CA ARG A 53 5.23 -24.33 6.88
C ARG A 53 6.34 -23.34 6.49
N LEU A 54 7.10 -22.83 7.45
CA LEU A 54 8.23 -21.93 7.24
C LEU A 54 9.34 -22.61 6.42
N LYS A 55 9.68 -23.87 6.72
CA LYS A 55 10.65 -24.65 5.93
C LYS A 55 10.19 -24.80 4.49
N ARG A 56 8.92 -25.16 4.25
CA ARG A 56 8.36 -25.27 2.89
C ARG A 56 8.43 -23.94 2.14
N MET A 57 8.16 -22.82 2.80
CA MET A 57 8.30 -21.50 2.16
C MET A 57 9.77 -21.14 1.90
N ALA A 58 10.66 -21.40 2.85
CA ALA A 58 12.08 -21.03 2.79
C ALA A 58 12.89 -21.86 1.76
N TYR A 59 12.50 -23.11 1.51
CA TYR A 59 13.25 -24.02 0.64
C TYR A 59 12.44 -24.57 -0.54
N GLY A 60 11.14 -24.24 -0.64
CA GLY A 60 10.30 -24.65 -1.76
C GLY A 60 10.72 -24.01 -3.08
N GLN A 61 10.75 -24.80 -4.16
CA GLN A 61 11.18 -24.37 -5.49
C GLN A 61 10.23 -23.31 -6.10
N LYS A 62 8.91 -23.51 -5.97
CA LYS A 62 7.87 -22.63 -6.53
C LYS A 62 7.53 -21.41 -5.66
N THR A 63 8.25 -21.18 -4.57
CA THR A 63 7.96 -20.07 -3.65
C THR A 63 8.48 -18.75 -4.20
N GLU A 64 7.66 -17.70 -4.13
CA GLU A 64 8.10 -16.34 -4.44
C GLU A 64 9.33 -15.96 -3.61
N HIS A 65 10.33 -15.36 -4.26
CA HIS A 65 11.59 -14.99 -3.61
C HIS A 65 11.38 -14.14 -2.35
N ARG A 66 10.45 -13.18 -2.37
CA ARG A 66 10.16 -12.32 -1.22
C ARG A 66 9.63 -13.12 -0.03
N LEU A 67 8.75 -14.08 -0.26
CA LEU A 67 8.20 -14.92 0.80
C LEU A 67 9.27 -15.87 1.34
N ARG A 68 10.13 -16.40 0.46
CA ARG A 68 11.29 -17.20 0.84
C ARG A 68 12.22 -16.47 1.81
N MET A 69 12.61 -15.24 1.46
CA MET A 69 13.46 -14.39 2.30
C MET A 69 12.84 -14.13 3.68
N ARG A 70 11.54 -13.84 3.73
CA ARG A 70 10.79 -13.62 4.98
C ARG A 70 10.78 -14.86 5.87
N ALA A 71 10.55 -16.03 5.28
CA ALA A 71 10.54 -17.30 6.01
C ALA A 71 11.93 -17.65 6.55
N GLN A 72 13.00 -17.42 5.77
CA GLN A 72 14.38 -17.61 6.22
C GLN A 72 14.73 -16.74 7.42
N VAL A 73 14.34 -15.46 7.41
CA VAL A 73 14.54 -14.55 8.55
C VAL A 73 13.91 -15.12 9.83
N VAL A 74 12.67 -15.62 9.75
CA VAL A 74 11.96 -16.18 10.92
C VAL A 74 12.60 -17.49 11.38
N LEU A 75 12.98 -18.39 10.46
CA LEU A 75 13.68 -19.63 10.81
C LEU A 75 15.01 -19.34 11.50
N HIS A 76 15.81 -18.43 10.95
CA HIS A 76 17.07 -18.04 11.54
C HIS A 76 16.90 -17.43 12.93
N ALA A 77 15.87 -16.59 13.12
CA ALA A 77 15.51 -16.06 14.42
C ALA A 77 15.06 -17.15 15.41
N ALA A 78 14.32 -18.15 14.95
CA ALA A 78 13.90 -19.31 15.74
C ALA A 78 15.04 -20.27 16.09
N HIS A 79 16.21 -20.11 15.45
CA HIS A 79 17.47 -20.77 15.82
C HIS A 79 18.32 -19.92 16.78
N GLY A 80 17.76 -18.83 17.35
CA GLY A 80 18.46 -17.98 18.31
C GLY A 80 19.48 -17.02 17.69
N ARG A 81 19.50 -16.87 16.35
CA ARG A 81 20.44 -15.93 15.72
C ARG A 81 20.05 -14.46 16.02
N SER A 82 21.07 -13.63 16.21
CA SER A 82 20.91 -12.18 16.39
C SER A 82 20.48 -11.50 15.10
N ASN A 83 19.79 -10.36 15.19
CA ASN A 83 19.32 -9.62 14.02
C ASN A 83 20.47 -9.22 13.07
N ALA A 84 21.62 -8.83 13.63
CA ALA A 84 22.80 -8.47 12.86
C ALA A 84 23.37 -9.67 12.09
N ARG A 85 23.39 -10.85 12.71
CA ARG A 85 23.83 -12.09 12.04
C ARG A 85 22.88 -12.46 10.90
N ILE A 86 21.57 -12.40 11.15
CA ILE A 86 20.55 -12.69 10.13
C ILE A 86 20.68 -11.72 8.95
N ALA A 87 20.86 -10.43 9.22
CA ALA A 87 21.04 -9.41 8.18
C ALA A 87 22.25 -9.73 7.28
N ARG A 88 23.38 -10.11 7.87
CA ARG A 88 24.59 -10.52 7.13
C ARG A 88 24.38 -11.79 6.31
N GLU A 89 23.77 -12.82 6.89
CA GLU A 89 23.52 -14.11 6.22
C GLU A 89 22.50 -14.00 5.07
N THR A 90 21.51 -13.11 5.20
CA THR A 90 20.42 -12.94 4.21
C THR A 90 20.66 -11.78 3.24
N GLY A 91 21.68 -10.94 3.46
CA GLY A 91 21.90 -9.71 2.69
C GLY A 91 20.81 -8.65 2.87
N LEU A 92 19.97 -8.77 3.91
CA LEU A 92 18.89 -7.82 4.19
C LEU A 92 19.34 -6.73 5.16
N HIS A 93 18.73 -5.55 5.04
CA HIS A 93 18.91 -4.49 6.03
C HIS A 93 18.38 -4.89 7.42
N LEU A 94 19.03 -4.43 8.49
CA LEU A 94 18.69 -4.77 9.87
C LEU A 94 17.23 -4.46 10.21
N ASP A 95 16.70 -3.33 9.75
CA ASP A 95 15.31 -2.94 10.00
C ASP A 95 14.29 -3.83 9.28
N THR A 96 14.67 -4.38 8.12
CA THR A 96 13.86 -5.38 7.42
C THR A 96 13.76 -6.66 8.25
N VAL A 97 14.87 -7.12 8.82
CA VAL A 97 14.91 -8.28 9.73
C VAL A 97 14.03 -8.02 10.96
N ARG A 98 14.18 -6.86 11.60
CA ARG A 98 13.35 -6.45 12.75
C ARG A 98 11.87 -6.44 12.40
N THR A 99 11.51 -5.87 11.25
CA THR A 99 10.12 -5.81 10.77
C THR A 99 9.50 -7.19 10.65
N TRP A 100 10.18 -8.13 9.99
CA TRP A 100 9.62 -9.47 9.79
C TRP A 100 9.55 -10.28 11.07
N ARG A 101 10.55 -10.16 11.95
CA ARG A 101 10.51 -10.78 13.28
C ARG A 101 9.33 -10.27 14.10
N ASN A 102 9.15 -8.95 14.18
CA ASN A 102 8.06 -8.34 14.93
C ASN A 102 6.69 -8.72 14.34
N ARG A 103 6.56 -8.74 13.01
CA ARG A 103 5.33 -9.16 12.34
C ARG A 103 4.99 -10.62 12.60
N PHE A 104 5.97 -11.51 12.59
CA PHE A 104 5.76 -12.91 12.92
C PHE A 104 5.38 -13.09 14.39
N ALA A 105 6.06 -12.41 15.30
CA ALA A 105 5.72 -12.47 16.73
C ALA A 105 4.29 -11.99 17.03
N ALA A 106 3.80 -11.00 16.28
CA ALA A 106 2.45 -10.45 16.47
C ALA A 106 1.33 -11.23 15.77
N LEU A 107 1.59 -11.82 14.59
CA LEU A 107 0.55 -12.35 13.69
C LEU A 107 0.81 -13.78 13.19
N GLY A 108 1.89 -14.42 13.65
CA GLY A 108 2.36 -15.72 13.17
C GLY A 108 2.61 -15.72 11.65
N LEU A 109 2.23 -16.80 10.99
CA LEU A 109 2.38 -16.97 9.54
C LEU A 109 1.66 -15.91 8.71
N THR A 110 0.49 -15.43 9.16
CA THR A 110 -0.26 -14.38 8.45
C THR A 110 0.51 -13.06 8.40
N GLY A 111 1.40 -12.84 9.38
CA GLY A 111 2.31 -11.70 9.44
C GLY A 111 3.30 -11.64 8.28
N LEU A 112 3.58 -12.75 7.59
CA LEU A 112 4.53 -12.80 6.48
C LEU A 112 3.90 -12.51 5.11
N ALA A 113 2.57 -12.47 5.03
CA ALA A 113 1.86 -12.14 3.81
C ALA A 113 2.06 -10.67 3.38
N ASP A 114 1.93 -10.42 2.08
CA ASP A 114 1.87 -9.06 1.55
C ASP A 114 0.62 -8.36 2.07
N ARG A 115 0.80 -7.16 2.61
CA ARG A 115 -0.32 -6.31 2.99
C ARG A 115 -0.93 -5.71 1.73
N LYS A 116 -2.25 -5.51 1.75
CA LYS A 116 -2.93 -4.73 0.73
C LYS A 116 -2.20 -3.40 0.58
N ARG A 117 -1.67 -3.13 -0.61
CA ARG A 117 -0.97 -1.87 -0.88
C ARG A 117 -2.03 -0.77 -0.82
N SER A 118 -1.82 0.23 0.02
CA SER A 118 -2.74 1.35 0.18
C SER A 118 -2.89 2.20 -1.10
N GLY A 119 -1.99 1.99 -2.08
CA GLY A 119 -2.02 2.68 -3.36
C GLY A 119 -1.94 4.20 -3.22
N ARG A 120 -2.06 4.88 -4.34
CA ARG A 120 -2.44 6.30 -4.33
C ARG A 120 -3.96 6.35 -4.18
N PRO A 121 -4.51 7.20 -3.29
CA PRO A 121 -5.95 7.39 -3.21
C PRO A 121 -6.54 7.67 -4.60
N PRO A 122 -7.67 7.05 -4.96
CA PRO A 122 -8.32 7.29 -6.24
C PRO A 122 -8.70 8.77 -6.36
N ARG A 123 -8.48 9.34 -7.55
CA ARG A 123 -8.86 10.73 -7.86
C ARG A 123 -10.23 10.83 -8.52
N PHE A 124 -10.71 9.74 -9.09
CA PHE A 124 -11.96 9.65 -9.82
C PHE A 124 -12.96 8.81 -9.01
N THR A 125 -14.22 9.21 -9.03
CA THR A 125 -15.32 8.39 -8.53
C THR A 125 -15.52 7.16 -9.43
N ALA A 126 -16.23 6.13 -8.94
CA ALA A 126 -16.53 4.96 -9.76
C ALA A 126 -17.32 5.33 -11.03
N LEU A 127 -18.23 6.31 -10.92
CA LEU A 127 -19.00 6.86 -12.04
C LEU A 127 -18.07 7.51 -13.07
N GLN A 128 -17.17 8.39 -12.64
CA GLN A 128 -16.20 9.05 -13.52
C GLN A 128 -15.31 8.00 -14.22
N VAL A 129 -14.85 6.96 -13.52
CA VAL A 129 -14.08 5.87 -14.15
C VAL A 129 -14.89 5.16 -15.24
N ALA A 130 -16.18 4.88 -14.99
CA ALA A 130 -17.04 4.25 -15.98
C ALA A 130 -17.24 5.15 -17.22
N GLN A 131 -17.43 6.44 -17.02
CA GLN A 131 -17.57 7.42 -18.11
C GLN A 131 -16.30 7.57 -18.93
N VAL A 132 -15.13 7.66 -18.27
CA VAL A 132 -13.84 7.71 -18.96
C VAL A 132 -13.67 6.49 -19.85
N LYS A 133 -14.00 5.30 -19.35
CA LYS A 133 -13.97 4.06 -20.14
C LYS A 133 -14.95 4.11 -21.31
N ALA A 134 -16.19 4.55 -21.09
CA ALA A 134 -17.20 4.66 -22.14
C ALA A 134 -16.86 5.70 -23.22
N LEU A 135 -16.18 6.79 -22.85
CA LEU A 135 -15.68 7.80 -23.80
C LEU A 135 -14.50 7.25 -24.60
N ALA A 136 -13.54 6.57 -23.94
CA ALA A 136 -12.38 5.97 -24.60
C ALA A 136 -12.75 4.88 -25.61
N CYS A 137 -13.93 4.27 -25.49
CA CYS A 137 -14.45 3.27 -26.44
C CYS A 137 -15.26 3.86 -27.61
N ARG A 138 -15.37 5.18 -27.73
CA ARG A 138 -16.05 5.88 -28.85
C ARG A 138 -15.08 6.81 -29.56
N LEU A 139 -15.38 7.25 -30.77
CA LEU A 139 -14.63 8.35 -31.39
C LEU A 139 -14.97 9.67 -30.69
N PRO A 140 -14.03 10.62 -30.56
CA PRO A 140 -14.34 11.90 -29.93
C PRO A 140 -15.47 12.66 -30.64
N PHE A 141 -15.53 12.55 -31.98
CA PHE A 141 -16.63 13.10 -32.77
C PHE A 141 -18.00 12.58 -32.32
N ASP A 142 -18.14 11.26 -32.12
CA ASP A 142 -19.39 10.63 -31.64
C ASP A 142 -19.72 11.03 -30.19
N ALA A 143 -18.72 11.48 -29.43
CA ALA A 143 -18.89 12.00 -28.09
C ALA A 143 -19.16 13.52 -28.06
N GLY A 144 -19.16 14.20 -29.20
CA GLY A 144 -19.35 15.66 -29.30
C GLY A 144 -18.09 16.49 -29.05
N ALA A 145 -16.91 15.87 -29.03
CA ALA A 145 -15.64 16.57 -28.92
C ALA A 145 -15.08 16.93 -30.31
N PRO A 146 -14.54 18.14 -30.51
CA PRO A 146 -13.96 18.57 -31.79
C PRO A 146 -12.54 18.03 -31.98
N LEU A 147 -12.37 16.70 -31.82
CA LEU A 147 -11.09 16.00 -31.87
C LEU A 147 -11.17 14.80 -32.82
N SER A 148 -10.10 14.56 -33.59
CA SER A 148 -10.03 13.41 -34.51
C SER A 148 -9.72 12.09 -33.80
N HIS A 149 -9.04 12.14 -32.66
CA HIS A 149 -8.73 10.98 -31.82
C HIS A 149 -8.65 11.38 -30.35
N TRP A 150 -8.84 10.43 -29.44
CA TRP A 150 -8.60 10.67 -28.01
C TRP A 150 -7.11 10.66 -27.70
N SER A 151 -6.65 11.71 -27.04
CA SER A 151 -5.37 11.73 -26.33
C SER A 151 -5.58 11.25 -24.89
N CYS A 152 -4.56 10.66 -24.28
CA CYS A 152 -4.62 10.06 -22.94
C CYS A 152 -5.37 10.86 -21.84
N PRO A 153 -5.24 12.20 -21.72
CA PRO A 153 -5.97 12.95 -20.69
C PRO A 153 -7.39 13.36 -21.09
N GLU A 154 -7.76 13.30 -22.37
CA GLU A 154 -8.97 13.94 -22.90
C GLU A 154 -10.27 13.25 -22.48
N PRO A 155 -10.41 11.90 -22.57
CA PRO A 155 -11.60 11.23 -22.04
C PRO A 155 -11.83 11.51 -20.54
N ALA A 156 -10.75 11.71 -19.77
CA ALA A 156 -10.82 12.07 -18.36
C ALA A 156 -11.29 13.51 -18.13
N ARG A 157 -10.79 14.47 -18.90
CA ARG A 157 -11.27 15.87 -18.83
C ARG A 157 -12.73 15.98 -19.23
N GLU A 158 -13.10 15.29 -20.30
CA GLU A 158 -14.46 15.27 -20.82
C GLU A 158 -15.45 14.64 -19.81
N ALA A 159 -15.07 13.53 -19.17
CA ALA A 159 -15.88 12.94 -18.09
C ALA A 159 -16.02 13.88 -16.88
N MET A 160 -14.95 14.57 -16.48
CA MET A 160 -14.98 15.52 -15.37
C MET A 160 -15.79 16.79 -15.69
N ALA A 161 -15.85 17.22 -16.94
CA ALA A 161 -16.61 18.39 -17.35
C ALA A 161 -18.12 18.13 -17.38
N ARG A 162 -18.54 16.88 -17.61
CA ARG A 162 -19.96 16.48 -17.67
C ARG A 162 -20.61 16.34 -16.29
N ASP A 163 -19.84 15.90 -15.29
CA ASP A 163 -20.30 15.66 -13.92
C ASP A 163 -19.35 16.34 -12.89
N PRO A 164 -19.65 17.59 -12.48
CA PRO A 164 -18.87 18.33 -11.48
C PRO A 164 -18.96 17.77 -10.05
#